data_AF-A0A7V9HLC1-F1
#
_entry.id   AF-A0A7V9HLC1-F1
#
_cell.length_a   1.000
_cell.length_b   1.000
_cell.length_c   1.000
_cell.angle_alpha   90.00
_cell.angle_beta   90.00
_cell.angle_gamma   90.00
#
_symmetry.space_group_name_H-M   'P 1'
#
loop_
_entity.id
_entity.type
_entity.pdbx_description
1 polymer ?
#
loop_
_entity_poly.entity_id
_entity_poly.type
_entity_poly.pdbx_seq_one_letter_code
_entity_poly.pdbx_strand_id
1 'polypeptide(L)'
;MVPRLVRPPKEETPARWQKALDRAIGNGLEVFVVNDTGERMVTSASSLDTLHRTDGYTCTCEAAALGADPVCQHRAVVRSLFGWLPDPAGPAVAGRTWAPSQLAA
;
A
#
# COMPACT_ATOMS: atom_id res chain seq x y z
N MET A 1 -31.48 -19.02 -0.02
CA MET A 1 -30.04 -18.70 -0.11
C MET A 1 -29.88 -17.66 -1.23
N VAL A 2 -29.56 -16.41 -0.90
CA VAL A 2 -29.27 -15.39 -1.91
C VAL A 2 -27.78 -15.51 -2.27
N PRO A 3 -27.41 -15.70 -3.55
CA PRO A 3 -26.01 -15.73 -3.94
C PRO A 3 -25.37 -14.39 -3.59
N ARG A 4 -24.32 -14.42 -2.77
CA ARG A 4 -23.55 -13.22 -2.45
C ARG A 4 -22.78 -12.85 -3.71
N LEU A 5 -23.22 -11.81 -4.42
CA LEU A 5 -22.51 -11.27 -5.57
C LEU A 5 -21.09 -10.90 -5.13
N VAL A 6 -20.09 -11.59 -5.70
CA VAL A 6 -18.68 -11.26 -5.47
C VAL A 6 -18.47 -9.89 -6.10
N ARG A 7 -18.26 -8.87 -5.27
CA ARG A 7 -17.95 -7.53 -5.76
C ARG A 7 -16.66 -7.62 -6.59
N PRO A 8 -16.63 -7.06 -7.82
CA PRO A 8 -15.43 -7.08 -8.63
C PRO A 8 -14.26 -6.48 -7.84
N PRO A 9 -13.04 -7.05 -7.99
CA PRO A 9 -11.87 -6.56 -7.31
C PRO A 9 -11.66 -5.08 -7.64
N LYS A 10 -11.41 -4.31 -6.59
CA LYS A 10 -11.12 -2.88 -6.67
C LYS A 10 -9.88 -2.64 -7.52
N GLU A 11 -9.97 -1.82 -8.56
CA GLU A 11 -8.82 -1.53 -9.43
C GLU A 11 -7.75 -0.65 -8.76
N GLU A 12 -6.47 -0.91 -9.04
CA GLU A 12 -5.31 -0.11 -8.58
C GLU A 12 -5.01 1.07 -9.52
N THR A 13 -5.91 2.05 -9.64
CA THR A 13 -5.67 3.20 -10.53
C THR A 13 -4.73 4.24 -9.91
N PRO A 14 -3.96 5.02 -10.73
CA PRO A 14 -3.09 6.09 -10.24
C PRO A 14 -3.83 7.11 -9.35
N ALA A 15 -5.04 7.52 -9.76
CA ALA A 15 -5.87 8.43 -8.97
C ALA A 15 -6.22 7.89 -7.58
N ARG A 16 -6.34 6.56 -7.42
CA ARG A 16 -6.58 5.94 -6.12
C ARG A 16 -5.33 5.91 -5.26
N TRP A 17 -4.16 5.65 -5.85
CA TRP A 17 -2.88 5.77 -5.16
C TRP A 17 -2.64 7.18 -4.64
N GLN A 18 -2.94 8.19 -5.45
CA GLN A 18 -2.85 9.59 -5.02
C GLN A 18 -3.79 9.88 -3.85
N LYS A 19 -5.08 9.51 -3.95
CA LYS A 19 -6.04 9.68 -2.83
C LYS A 19 -5.63 8.93 -1.57
N ALA A 20 -4.98 7.77 -1.70
CA ALA A 20 -4.46 7.03 -0.54
C ALA A 20 -3.25 7.73 0.10
N LEU A 21 -2.38 8.34 -0.71
CA LEU A 21 -1.28 9.17 -0.23
C LEU A 21 -1.80 10.42 0.48
N ASP A 22 -2.77 11.13 -0.11
CA ASP A 22 -3.35 12.33 0.49
C ASP A 22 -3.93 12.03 1.88
N ARG A 23 -4.59 10.87 2.04
CA ARG A 23 -5.07 10.39 3.34
C ARG A 23 -3.94 10.03 4.29
N ALA A 24 -2.89 9.38 3.80
CA ALA A 24 -1.73 9.02 4.62
C ALA A 24 -1.07 10.28 5.20
N ILE A 25 -0.88 11.31 4.37
CA ILE A 25 -0.35 12.62 4.78
C ILE A 25 -1.32 13.30 5.77
N GLY A 26 -2.61 13.34 5.45
CA GLY A 26 -3.62 13.97 6.31
C GLY A 26 -3.74 13.30 7.68
N ASN A 27 -3.48 12.00 7.78
CA ASN A 27 -3.46 11.25 9.03
C ASN A 27 -2.09 11.25 9.73
N GLY A 28 -1.07 11.89 9.14
CA GLY A 28 0.27 11.95 9.72
C GLY A 28 0.98 10.60 9.80
N LEU A 29 0.85 9.74 8.78
CA LEU A 29 1.56 8.46 8.76
C LEU A 29 3.06 8.68 8.63
N GLU A 30 3.81 8.01 9.50
CA GLU A 30 5.26 8.06 9.54
C GLU A 30 5.85 6.75 9.02
N VAL A 31 7.01 6.83 8.37
CA VAL A 31 7.74 5.68 7.84
C VAL A 31 9.09 5.58 8.52
N PHE A 32 9.32 4.42 9.14
CA PHE A 32 10.60 4.05 9.73
C PHE A 32 11.28 3.02 8.84
N VAL A 33 12.59 3.16 8.66
CA VAL A 33 13.41 2.17 7.97
C VAL A 33 14.33 1.54 9.00
N VAL A 34 14.22 0.23 9.15
CA VAL A 34 15.04 -0.57 10.04
C VAL A 34 16.44 -0.66 9.43
N ASN A 35 17.45 -0.14 10.11
CA ASN A 35 18.75 0.16 9.49
C ASN A 35 19.54 -1.08 9.05
N ASP A 36 19.42 -2.19 9.78
CA ASP A 36 20.13 -3.45 9.51
C ASP A 36 19.43 -4.33 8.46
N THR A 37 18.10 -4.30 8.37
CA THR A 37 17.32 -5.13 7.45
C THR A 37 16.78 -4.40 6.23
N GLY A 38 16.72 -3.07 6.28
CA GLY A 38 16.02 -2.24 5.28
C GLY A 38 14.50 -2.39 5.32
N GLU A 39 13.93 -3.13 6.28
CA GLU A 39 12.48 -3.27 6.44
C GLU A 39 11.84 -1.91 6.71
N ARG A 40 10.67 -1.69 6.10
CA ARG A 40 9.94 -0.42 6.25
C ARG A 40 8.70 -0.67 7.08
N MET A 41 8.58 0.11 8.13
CA MET A 41 7.49 0.08 9.08
C MET A 41 6.72 1.40 8.99
N VAL A 42 5.40 1.32 8.90
CA VAL A 42 4.53 2.50 8.78
C VAL A 42 3.54 2.52 9.92
N THR A 43 3.34 3.68 10.54
CA THR A 43 2.33 3.84 11.60
C THR A 43 0.92 3.59 11.08
N SER A 44 0.04 3.09 11.94
CA SER A 44 -1.39 2.97 11.64
C SER A 44 -2.10 4.31 11.85
N ALA A 45 -2.98 4.67 10.91
CA ALA A 45 -3.84 5.85 11.02
C ALA A 45 -4.78 5.81 12.23
N SER A 46 -5.14 4.60 12.69
CA SER A 46 -6.15 4.39 13.73
C SER A 46 -5.55 4.16 15.12
N SER A 47 -4.27 3.76 15.17
CA SER A 47 -3.59 3.41 16.41
C SER A 47 -2.09 3.64 16.26
N LEU A 48 -1.57 4.74 16.82
CA LEU A 48 -0.18 5.15 16.59
C LEU A 48 0.86 4.19 17.19
N ASP A 49 0.45 3.35 18.14
CA ASP A 49 1.24 2.26 18.74
C ASP A 49 1.36 1.02 17.84
N THR A 50 0.64 0.98 16.72
CA THR A 50 0.67 -0.12 15.77
C THR A 50 1.50 0.24 14.55
N LEU A 51 2.47 -0.62 14.22
CA LEU A 51 3.28 -0.51 13.01
C LEU A 51 2.94 -1.63 12.03
N HIS A 52 2.81 -1.26 10.75
CA HIS A 52 2.62 -2.19 9.65
C HIS A 52 3.88 -2.27 8.80
N ARG A 53 4.35 -3.50 8.57
CA ARG A 53 5.47 -3.77 7.67
C ARG A 53 4.98 -3.68 6.22
N THR A 54 5.73 -3.02 5.37
CA THR A 54 5.42 -2.90 3.94
C THR A 54 6.68 -2.70 3.10
N ASP A 55 6.79 -3.41 1.99
CA ASP A 55 7.82 -3.17 0.96
C ASP A 55 7.31 -2.23 -0.16
N GLY A 56 6.07 -1.73 -0.06
CA GLY A 56 5.39 -0.93 -1.08
C GLY A 56 4.51 -1.77 -2.02
N TYR A 57 4.70 -3.08 -2.07
CA TYR A 57 3.91 -4.04 -2.85
C TYR A 57 3.02 -4.91 -1.96
N THR A 58 3.54 -5.32 -0.82
CA THR A 58 2.88 -6.06 0.23
C THR A 58 2.74 -5.19 1.47
N CYS A 59 1.73 -5.48 2.30
CA CYS A 59 1.57 -4.81 3.58
C CYS A 59 0.90 -5.74 4.58
N THR A 60 1.28 -5.64 5.85
CA THR A 60 0.68 -6.42 6.93
C THR A 60 -0.62 -5.81 7.48
N CYS A 61 -1.10 -4.69 6.93
CA CYS A 61 -2.35 -4.08 7.36
C CYS A 61 -3.57 -4.93 6.96
N GLU A 62 -4.67 -4.78 7.71
CA GLU A 62 -5.90 -5.54 7.50
C GLU A 62 -6.45 -5.43 6.07
N ALA A 63 -6.39 -4.25 5.46
CA ALA A 63 -6.86 -4.02 4.09
C ALA A 63 -6.15 -4.92 3.06
N ALA A 64 -4.85 -5.15 3.27
CA ALA A 64 -4.05 -6.04 2.45
C ALA A 64 -4.25 -7.51 2.86
N ALA A 65 -4.28 -7.82 4.16
CA ALA A 65 -4.45 -9.17 4.69
C ALA A 65 -5.80 -9.81 4.30
N LEU A 66 -6.87 -9.02 4.30
CA LEU A 66 -8.21 -9.47 3.90
C LEU A 66 -8.45 -9.43 2.38
N GLY A 67 -7.45 -9.01 1.59
CA GLY A 67 -7.59 -8.83 0.14
C GLY A 67 -8.69 -7.83 -0.26
N ALA A 68 -9.12 -6.96 0.67
CA ALA A 68 -10.31 -6.13 0.51
C ALA A 68 -10.03 -4.84 -0.29
N ASP A 69 -8.80 -4.33 -0.22
CA ASP A 69 -8.37 -3.20 -1.04
C ASP A 69 -6.89 -3.36 -1.43
N PRO A 70 -6.58 -3.42 -2.74
CA PRO A 70 -5.19 -3.49 -3.17
C PRO A 70 -4.46 -2.14 -3.00
N VAL A 71 -5.16 -1.05 -2.72
CA VAL A 71 -4.56 0.26 -2.43
C VAL A 71 -4.77 0.61 -0.95
N CYS A 72 -3.67 0.66 -0.18
CA CYS A 72 -3.68 1.10 1.22
C CYS A 72 -2.77 2.31 1.45
N GLN A 73 -3.04 3.08 2.51
CA GLN A 73 -2.28 4.28 2.87
C GLN A 73 -0.80 3.96 3.13
N HIS A 74 -0.51 2.83 3.79
CA HIS A 74 0.86 2.40 4.11
C HIS A 74 1.71 2.16 2.86
N ARG A 75 1.18 1.43 1.87
CA ARG A 75 1.87 1.23 0.59
C ARG A 75 2.00 2.54 -0.18
N ALA A 76 1.01 3.43 -0.08
CA ALA A 76 1.03 4.69 -0.82
C ALA A 76 2.15 5.61 -0.35
N VAL A 77 2.33 5.77 0.97
CA VAL A 77 3.43 6.59 1.52
C VAL A 77 4.79 6.00 1.20
N VAL A 78 4.97 4.67 1.30
CA VAL A 78 6.22 4.02 0.93
C VAL A 78 6.49 4.17 -0.57
N ARG A 79 5.50 3.96 -1.44
CA ARG A 79 5.67 4.18 -2.88
C ARG A 79 6.03 5.63 -3.20
N SER A 80 5.45 6.60 -2.51
CA SER A 80 5.77 8.02 -2.69
C SER A 80 7.22 8.32 -2.31
N LEU A 81 7.66 7.90 -1.12
CA LEU A 81 9.02 8.16 -0.62
C LEU A 81 10.11 7.60 -1.54
N PHE A 82 9.83 6.50 -2.24
CA PHE A 82 10.78 5.83 -3.12
C PHE A 82 10.55 6.11 -4.62
N GLY A 83 9.65 7.04 -4.96
CA GLY A 83 9.40 7.43 -6.35
C GLY A 83 8.69 6.36 -7.20
N TRP A 84 7.95 5.44 -6.57
CA TRP A 84 7.20 4.35 -7.21
C TRP A 84 5.70 4.63 -7.32
N LEU A 85 5.25 5.80 -6.88
CA LEU A 85 3.84 6.16 -7.01
C LEU A 85 3.49 6.29 -8.51
N PRO A 86 2.40 5.66 -8.97
CA PRO A 86 2.01 5.77 -10.37
C PRO A 86 1.67 7.23 -10.72
N ASP A 87 2.18 7.71 -11.85
CA ASP A 87 1.85 9.04 -12.37
C ASP A 87 0.33 9.12 -12.64
N PRO A 88 -0.39 10.10 -12.06
CA PRO A 88 -1.80 10.31 -12.35
C PRO A 88 -2.12 10.61 -13.82
N ALA A 89 -1.15 11.13 -14.60
CA ALA A 89 -1.26 11.31 -16.05
C ALA A 89 -0.86 10.05 -16.85
N GLY A 90 -0.29 9.05 -16.18
CA GLY A 90 0.13 7.79 -16.79
C GLY A 90 -1.04 6.82 -16.98
N PRO A 91 -0.90 5.83 -17.89
CA PRO A 91 -1.89 4.78 -18.04
C PRO A 91 -2.08 4.02 -16.73
N ALA A 92 -3.32 3.63 -16.42
CA ALA A 92 -3.59 2.81 -15.24
C ALA A 92 -2.75 1.54 -15.28
N VAL A 93 -1.91 1.33 -14.26
CA VAL A 93 -1.11 0.11 -14.16
C VAL A 93 -2.04 -1.03 -13.81
N ALA A 94 -2.58 -1.71 -14.81
CA ALA A 94 -3.41 -2.88 -14.62
C ALA A 94 -2.57 -4.00 -13.97
N GLY A 95 -2.91 -4.35 -12.74
CA GLY A 95 -2.60 -5.65 -12.12
C GLY A 95 -1.20 -6.19 -12.36
N ARG A 96 -0.15 -5.46 -11.94
CA ARG A 96 1.16 -6.10 -11.80
C ARG A 96 1.11 -7.01 -10.57
N THR A 97 0.84 -8.31 -10.79
CA THR A 97 1.25 -9.36 -9.85
C THR A 97 2.78 -9.39 -9.86
N TRP A 98 3.40 -8.55 -9.03
CA TRP A 98 4.84 -8.58 -8.82
C TRP A 98 5.19 -9.80 -7.97
N ALA A 99 5.96 -10.73 -8.54
CA ALA A 99 6.54 -11.83 -7.80
C ALA A 99 7.61 -11.26 -6.85
N PRO A 100 7.58 -11.58 -5.54
CA PRO A 100 8.61 -11.14 -4.62
C PRO A 100 9.87 -11.94 -4.91
N SER A 101 10.80 -11.37 -5.66
CA SER A 101 12.13 -11.96 -5.77
C SER A 101 13.20 -10.88 -5.90
N GLN A 102 14.08 -10.88 -4.89
CA GLN A 102 15.48 -10.47 -4.95
C GLN A 102 15.79 -8.99 -4.68
N LEU A 103 15.76 -8.61 -3.40
CA LEU A 103 16.79 -7.74 -2.82
C LEU A 103 17.32 -8.40 -1.54
N ALA A 104 18.07 -9.48 -1.74
CA ALA A 104 19.06 -9.96 -0.79
C ALA A 104 20.36 -10.06 -1.59
N ALA A 105 21.26 -9.11 -1.36
CA ALA A 105 22.68 -9.15 -1.72
C ALA A 105 23.43 -8.27 -0.72
#